data_AF-A0ABD6ILT0-F1
#
_entry.id   AF-A0ABD6ILT0-F1
#
_cell.length_a   1.000
_cell.length_b   1.000
_cell.length_c   1.000
_cell.angle_alpha   90.00
_cell.angle_beta   90.00
_cell.angle_gamma   90.00
#
_symmetry.space_group_name_H-M   'P 1'
#
loop_
_entity.id
_entity.type
_entity.pdbx_description
1 polymer ?
#
loop_
_entity_poly.entity_id
_entity_poly.type
_entity_poly.pdbx_seq_one_letter_code
_entity_poly.pdbx_strand_id
1 'polypeptide(L)'
;MSQQHTAAPATDSATATGAGHRRDWWREAVIYQVYPRSFADSNGDGMGDLEGVRSHLPYLRDLGVDAVWLSPFYASPQADAGYDVADYRAVDPMFGTLLDADALIREAHGLGLRIIVDLVPNHSSDQHEWFKRALAEGPGSPLRERYHFRPGKGAAGELPPNDWESIFGGPAWTRVTEPDGTPGEWYLHLFAPEQPDLNWEHPAVGDEFRSILRFWLDMGVDGFRIDVAHGLVKAEGLPDLGSAEQLKLLGNDVMPFFDQDGVHAIYRQWRTILDEYANKMEPEGPSSEGRWRETGGRIFVAEAWTPTVERTANYVRPDELHQAFNFQYLSTAWDAAELRAVIDSTLEAMRPVGAPATWVLSNHDV
;
A
#
# COMPACT_ATOMS: atom_id res chain seq x y z
N MET A 1 26.75 44.20 54.84
CA MET A 1 26.34 42.79 54.98
C MET A 1 24.89 42.68 54.53
N SER A 2 24.45 41.91 53.56
CA SER A 2 25.08 41.36 52.35
C SER A 2 23.91 41.17 51.37
N GLN A 3 24.05 41.64 50.13
CA GLN A 3 23.09 41.41 49.05
C GLN A 3 23.24 39.95 48.60
N GLN A 4 22.16 39.16 48.60
CA GLN A 4 22.17 37.84 47.99
C GLN A 4 21.65 37.94 46.56
N HIS A 5 22.58 37.75 45.64
CA HIS A 5 22.37 37.63 44.20
C HIS A 5 21.57 36.38 43.84
N THR A 6 20.74 36.56 42.83
CA THR A 6 20.07 35.58 41.98
C THR A 6 21.01 34.48 41.47
N ALA A 7 20.54 33.22 41.52
CA ALA A 7 21.11 32.12 40.76
C ALA A 7 19.98 31.47 39.94
N ALA A 8 20.13 31.46 38.62
CA ALA A 8 19.29 30.72 37.68
C ALA A 8 19.56 29.21 37.81
N PRO A 9 18.58 28.32 37.55
CA PRO A 9 18.82 26.89 37.56
C PRO A 9 19.63 26.49 36.32
N ALA A 10 20.64 25.66 36.55
CA ALA A 10 21.50 25.10 35.54
C ALA A 10 20.71 24.22 34.57
N THR A 11 20.89 24.45 33.27
CA THR A 11 20.47 23.56 32.20
C THR A 11 21.32 22.29 32.25
N ASP A 12 20.70 21.19 32.66
CA ASP A 12 21.30 19.87 32.60
C ASP A 12 21.24 19.39 31.15
N SER A 13 22.35 19.53 30.43
CA SER A 13 22.54 18.97 29.10
C SER A 13 22.71 17.45 29.23
N ALA A 14 21.59 16.74 29.31
CA ALA A 14 21.57 15.30 29.14
C ALA A 14 22.04 14.99 27.70
N THR A 15 23.25 14.46 27.61
CA THR A 15 23.85 13.92 26.40
C THR A 15 23.03 12.72 25.96
N ALA A 16 22.14 12.94 24.99
CA ALA A 16 21.42 11.89 24.31
C ALA A 16 22.44 10.91 23.70
N THR A 17 22.39 9.66 24.15
CA THR A 17 23.13 8.53 23.61
C THR A 17 22.64 8.25 22.19
N GLY A 18 23.16 9.02 21.23
CA GLY A 18 22.93 8.87 19.80
C GLY A 18 23.72 7.68 19.25
N ALA A 19 23.01 6.57 19.01
CA ALA A 19 23.43 5.49 18.11
C ALA A 19 22.28 4.53 17.75
N GLY A 20 21.18 4.50 18.53
CA GLY A 20 20.04 3.59 18.30
C GLY A 20 18.90 4.14 17.44
N HIS A 21 18.71 5.46 17.35
CA HIS A 21 17.50 6.04 16.74
C HIS A 21 17.49 6.11 15.21
N ARG A 22 18.64 6.04 14.54
CA ARG A 22 18.69 6.25 13.07
C ARG A 22 18.21 5.06 12.24
N ARG A 23 18.01 3.88 12.83
CA ARG A 23 17.69 2.64 12.10
C ARG A 23 16.19 2.47 11.80
N ASP A 24 15.32 2.91 12.72
CA ASP A 24 13.86 2.72 12.63
C ASP A 24 13.12 4.06 12.54
N TRP A 25 13.51 4.92 11.59
CA TRP A 25 12.93 6.27 11.41
C TRP A 25 11.39 6.26 11.42
N TRP A 26 10.80 5.22 10.84
CA TRP A 26 9.37 5.02 10.69
C TRP A 26 8.61 4.87 12.01
N ARG A 27 9.25 4.53 13.12
CA ARG A 27 8.58 4.38 14.43
C ARG A 27 8.07 5.71 15.00
N GLU A 28 8.69 6.81 14.61
CA GLU A 28 8.42 8.16 15.15
C GLU A 28 8.05 9.15 14.04
N ALA A 29 7.99 8.69 12.79
CA ALA A 29 7.82 9.53 11.61
C ALA A 29 6.42 10.13 11.49
N VAL A 30 6.38 11.40 11.10
CA VAL A 30 5.18 12.03 10.50
C VAL A 30 5.18 11.72 9.00
N ILE A 31 4.25 10.85 8.59
CA ILE A 31 4.05 10.48 7.18
C ILE A 31 2.91 11.31 6.59
N TYR A 32 3.16 12.02 5.49
CA TYR A 32 2.19 12.84 4.79
C TYR A 32 1.75 12.16 3.50
N GLN A 33 0.46 11.79 3.40
CA GLN A 33 -0.10 11.26 2.16
C GLN A 33 -0.31 12.41 1.16
N VAL A 34 0.24 12.24 -0.04
CA VAL A 34 -0.02 13.06 -1.21
C VAL A 34 -0.84 12.25 -2.20
N TYR A 35 -1.95 12.84 -2.64
CA TYR A 35 -2.74 12.35 -3.77
C TYR A 35 -2.31 13.15 -5.01
N PRO A 36 -1.43 12.61 -5.88
CA PRO A 36 -0.70 13.41 -6.87
C PRO A 36 -1.60 14.26 -7.74
N ARG A 37 -2.70 13.66 -8.23
CA ARG A 37 -3.71 14.28 -9.09
C ARG A 37 -4.31 15.58 -8.55
N SER A 38 -4.35 15.77 -7.24
CA SER A 38 -5.03 16.91 -6.60
C SER A 38 -4.13 17.75 -5.70
N PHE A 39 -2.82 17.51 -5.73
CA PHE A 39 -1.90 18.21 -4.84
C PHE A 39 -1.39 19.53 -5.45
N ALA A 40 -0.70 19.46 -6.59
CA ALA A 40 -0.18 20.64 -7.27
C ALA A 40 0.06 20.36 -8.76
N ASP A 41 -0.47 21.22 -9.63
CA ASP A 41 -0.28 21.21 -11.08
C ASP A 41 0.92 22.09 -11.44
N SER A 42 1.90 21.54 -12.17
CA SER A 42 3.11 22.27 -12.59
C SER A 42 3.03 22.84 -14.00
N ASN A 43 2.10 22.35 -14.83
CA ASN A 43 2.10 22.55 -16.27
C ASN A 43 0.87 23.30 -16.79
N GLY A 44 -0.15 23.49 -15.93
CA GLY A 44 -1.35 24.28 -16.20
C GLY A 44 -2.47 23.53 -16.91
N ASP A 45 -2.45 22.19 -16.94
CA ASP A 45 -3.50 21.36 -17.52
C ASP A 45 -4.69 21.10 -16.57
N GLY A 46 -4.59 21.56 -15.32
CA GLY A 46 -5.60 21.43 -14.28
C GLY A 46 -5.46 20.15 -13.44
N MET A 47 -4.41 19.35 -13.64
CA MET A 47 -4.17 18.09 -12.96
C MET A 47 -2.82 18.13 -12.25
N GLY A 48 -2.79 17.64 -11.01
CA GLY A 48 -1.55 17.57 -10.27
C GLY A 48 -0.59 16.52 -10.84
N ASP A 49 0.71 16.80 -10.80
CA ASP A 49 1.76 15.98 -11.41
C ASP A 49 2.99 15.84 -10.48
N LEU A 50 3.94 14.97 -10.84
CA LEU A 50 5.12 14.70 -9.99
C LEU A 50 6.01 15.93 -9.84
N GLU A 51 6.10 16.79 -10.86
CA GLU A 51 6.85 18.04 -10.78
C GLU A 51 6.20 19.03 -9.80
N GLY A 52 4.87 19.08 -9.77
CA GLY A 52 4.10 19.86 -8.82
C GLY A 52 4.36 19.39 -7.39
N VAL A 53 4.36 18.08 -7.14
CA VAL A 53 4.76 17.51 -5.84
C VAL A 53 6.21 17.89 -5.51
N ARG A 54 7.14 17.70 -6.45
CA ARG A 54 8.57 17.98 -6.29
C ARG A 54 8.83 19.43 -5.88
N SER A 55 8.17 20.39 -6.53
CA SER A 55 8.29 21.82 -6.23
C SER A 55 7.83 22.21 -4.82
N HIS A 56 7.02 21.37 -4.17
CA HIS A 56 6.49 21.59 -2.82
C HIS A 56 7.19 20.77 -1.74
N LEU A 57 8.22 19.98 -2.06
CA LEU A 57 9.02 19.27 -1.06
C LEU A 57 9.62 20.20 0.01
N PRO A 58 10.11 21.43 -0.31
CA PRO A 58 10.57 22.36 0.72
C PRO A 58 9.45 22.77 1.70
N TYR A 59 8.22 22.93 1.22
CA TYR A 59 7.07 23.21 2.08
C TYR A 59 6.77 22.02 3.01
N LEU A 60 6.77 20.79 2.49
CA LEU A 60 6.52 19.59 3.29
C LEU A 60 7.61 19.39 4.37
N ARG A 61 8.88 19.65 4.04
CA ARG A 61 9.96 19.69 5.02
C ARG A 61 9.69 20.74 6.11
N ASP A 62 9.34 21.97 5.72
CA ASP A 62 9.10 23.07 6.67
C ASP A 62 7.88 22.83 7.56
N LEU A 63 6.91 22.05 7.08
CA LEU A 63 5.76 21.57 7.86
C LEU A 63 6.18 20.58 8.97
N GLY A 64 7.37 19.96 8.85
CA GLY A 64 7.87 18.94 9.79
C GLY A 64 7.54 17.51 9.41
N VAL A 65 7.30 17.25 8.11
CA VAL A 65 7.09 15.89 7.58
C VAL A 65 8.43 15.15 7.53
N ASP A 66 8.43 13.87 7.89
CA ASP A 66 9.59 12.99 7.76
C ASP A 66 9.54 12.14 6.47
N ALA A 67 8.34 11.79 6.02
CA ALA A 67 8.12 10.99 4.82
C ALA A 67 6.90 11.43 4.02
N VAL A 68 7.01 11.39 2.70
CA VAL A 68 5.90 11.60 1.76
C VAL A 68 5.47 10.24 1.23
N TRP A 69 4.20 9.89 1.43
CA TRP A 69 3.57 8.74 0.79
C TRP A 69 2.78 9.21 -0.43
N LEU A 70 3.16 8.72 -1.61
CA LEU A 70 2.44 8.98 -2.86
C LEU A 70 1.40 7.88 -3.11
N SER A 71 0.14 8.30 -3.25
CA SER A 71 -0.91 7.44 -3.84
C SER A 71 -0.50 7.08 -5.29
N PRO A 72 -1.09 6.05 -5.93
CA PRO A 72 -0.61 5.52 -7.20
C PRO A 72 -0.41 6.60 -8.29
N PHE A 73 0.76 6.56 -8.92
CA PHE A 73 1.12 7.39 -10.08
C PHE A 73 1.59 6.53 -11.26
N TYR A 74 1.32 5.22 -11.20
CA TYR A 74 1.65 4.25 -12.24
C TYR A 74 0.75 4.41 -13.45
N ALA A 75 1.21 3.92 -14.61
CA ALA A 75 0.38 3.90 -15.81
C ALA A 75 -0.92 3.13 -15.56
N SER A 76 -2.04 3.83 -15.74
CA SER A 76 -3.37 3.33 -15.37
C SER A 76 -4.45 3.95 -16.27
N PRO A 77 -5.46 3.17 -16.71
CA PRO A 77 -6.65 3.69 -17.40
C PRO A 77 -7.53 4.62 -16.54
N GLN A 78 -7.26 4.73 -15.23
CA GLN A 78 -7.96 5.59 -14.27
C GLN A 78 -9.40 5.17 -13.96
N ALA A 79 -9.75 3.88 -14.14
CA ALA A 79 -11.04 3.35 -13.72
C ALA A 79 -11.26 3.48 -12.20
N ASP A 80 -10.17 3.41 -11.43
CA ASP A 80 -10.14 3.63 -9.98
C ASP A 80 -9.01 4.61 -9.62
N ALA A 81 -8.93 5.70 -10.39
CA ALA A 81 -8.02 6.82 -10.18
C ALA A 81 -6.54 6.46 -9.89
N GLY A 82 -6.04 5.40 -10.54
CA GLY A 82 -4.65 4.95 -10.43
C GLY A 82 -4.48 3.58 -9.78
N TYR A 83 -5.51 3.05 -9.10
CA TYR A 83 -5.46 1.73 -8.46
C TYR A 83 -5.68 0.58 -9.47
N ASP A 84 -6.27 0.85 -10.64
CA ASP A 84 -6.26 -0.05 -11.79
C ASP A 84 -4.92 0.06 -12.55
N VAL A 85 -3.86 -0.57 -12.01
CA VAL A 85 -2.49 -0.48 -12.57
C VAL A 85 -2.31 -1.33 -13.83
N ALA A 86 -1.96 -0.69 -14.96
CA ALA A 86 -1.68 -1.36 -16.23
C ALA A 86 -0.18 -1.63 -16.45
N ASP A 87 0.72 -0.86 -15.84
CA ASP A 87 2.16 -1.15 -15.79
C ASP A 87 2.79 -0.60 -14.50
N TYR A 88 3.21 -1.51 -13.61
CA TYR A 88 3.80 -1.20 -12.31
C TYR A 88 5.17 -0.54 -12.36
N ARG A 89 5.83 -0.50 -13.53
CA ARG A 89 7.17 0.08 -13.71
C ARG A 89 7.15 1.31 -14.61
N ALA A 90 5.99 1.75 -15.07
CA ALA A 90 5.82 2.98 -15.81
C ALA A 90 5.07 4.02 -14.97
N VAL A 91 5.46 5.28 -15.11
CA VAL A 91 4.69 6.43 -14.59
C VAL A 91 3.60 6.76 -15.59
N ASP A 92 2.40 7.09 -15.11
CA ASP A 92 1.33 7.56 -15.99
C ASP A 92 1.76 8.87 -16.68
N PRO A 93 1.63 8.99 -18.02
CA PRO A 93 1.98 10.22 -18.73
C PRO A 93 1.30 11.48 -18.20
N MET A 94 0.13 11.34 -17.54
CA MET A 94 -0.56 12.42 -16.86
C MET A 94 0.23 13.00 -15.68
N PHE A 95 1.04 12.18 -15.00
CA PHE A 95 1.84 12.59 -13.85
C PHE A 95 3.30 12.92 -14.21
N GLY A 96 3.77 12.49 -15.38
CA GLY A 96 5.12 12.75 -15.87
C GLY A 96 5.81 11.48 -16.36
N THR A 97 7.11 11.36 -16.06
CA THR A 97 7.96 10.26 -16.51
C THR A 97 8.70 9.59 -15.36
N LEU A 98 9.33 8.44 -15.62
CA LEU A 98 10.25 7.81 -14.66
C LEU A 98 11.42 8.73 -14.26
N LEU A 99 11.85 9.63 -15.14
CA LEU A 99 12.91 10.60 -14.81
C LEU A 99 12.41 11.65 -13.81
N ASP A 100 11.14 12.03 -13.89
CA ASP A 100 10.53 12.97 -12.94
C ASP A 100 10.35 12.30 -11.57
N ALA A 101 9.98 11.01 -11.54
CA ALA A 101 9.95 10.21 -10.32
C ALA A 101 11.35 10.09 -9.66
N ASP A 102 12.38 9.75 -10.45
CA ASP A 102 13.78 9.74 -9.97
C ASP A 102 14.22 11.10 -9.43
N ALA A 103 13.89 12.19 -10.13
CA ALA A 103 14.20 13.55 -9.69
C ALA A 103 13.51 13.89 -8.36
N LEU A 104 12.23 13.55 -8.21
CA LEU A 104 11.46 13.73 -6.98
C LEU A 104 12.10 12.97 -5.82
N ILE A 105 12.44 11.68 -6.01
CA ILE A 105 13.07 10.86 -4.97
C ILE A 105 14.39 11.47 -4.53
N ARG A 106 15.28 11.81 -5.48
CA ARG A 106 16.58 12.41 -5.19
C ARG A 106 16.48 13.75 -4.47
N GLU A 107 15.53 14.59 -4.86
CA GLU A 107 15.34 15.91 -4.25
C GLU A 107 14.75 15.80 -2.85
N ALA A 108 13.77 14.92 -2.64
CA ALA A 108 13.20 14.63 -1.33
C ALA A 108 14.29 14.16 -0.36
N HIS A 109 15.12 13.22 -0.81
CA HIS A 109 16.27 12.75 -0.04
C HIS A 109 17.29 13.85 0.28
N GLY A 110 17.55 14.77 -0.65
CA GLY A 110 18.42 15.93 -0.43
C GLY A 110 17.87 16.91 0.63
N LEU A 111 16.56 16.89 0.86
CA LEU A 111 15.86 17.64 1.90
C LEU A 111 15.71 16.85 3.21
N GLY A 112 16.19 15.61 3.26
CA GLY A 112 16.04 14.71 4.41
C GLY A 112 14.68 14.02 4.51
N LEU A 113 13.82 14.15 3.49
CA LEU A 113 12.53 13.48 3.40
C LEU A 113 12.68 12.06 2.86
N ARG A 114 11.78 11.17 3.28
CA ARG A 114 11.63 9.81 2.74
C ARG A 114 10.50 9.75 1.72
N ILE A 115 10.58 8.83 0.76
CA ILE A 115 9.51 8.57 -0.21
C ILE A 115 8.96 7.16 -0.03
N ILE A 116 7.66 7.07 0.25
CA ILE A 116 6.89 5.83 0.20
C ILE A 116 6.01 5.89 -1.04
N VAL A 117 5.92 4.78 -1.78
CA VAL A 117 5.00 4.67 -2.93
C VAL A 117 3.90 3.66 -2.61
N ASP A 118 2.73 3.83 -3.19
CA ASP A 118 1.67 2.83 -3.10
C ASP A 118 2.02 1.56 -3.89
N LEU A 119 1.52 0.40 -3.46
CA LEU A 119 1.64 -0.86 -4.17
C LEU A 119 0.29 -1.53 -4.15
N VAL A 120 -0.20 -1.91 -5.33
CA VAL A 120 -1.52 -2.53 -5.51
C VAL A 120 -1.38 -4.01 -5.92
N PRO A 121 -1.30 -4.95 -4.97
CA PRO A 121 -1.02 -6.36 -5.28
C PRO A 121 -2.25 -7.24 -5.46
N ASN A 122 -3.44 -6.81 -5.04
CA ASN A 122 -4.61 -7.68 -5.09
C ASN A 122 -5.09 -7.93 -6.53
N HIS A 123 -5.07 -6.90 -7.36
CA HIS A 123 -5.59 -6.90 -8.72
C HIS A 123 -4.62 -6.14 -9.65
N SER A 124 -4.80 -6.26 -10.96
CA SER A 124 -4.21 -5.35 -11.95
C SER A 124 -5.31 -4.74 -12.81
N SER A 125 -5.00 -3.75 -13.64
CA SER A 125 -5.94 -3.32 -14.70
C SER A 125 -6.25 -4.46 -15.67
N ASP A 126 -7.45 -4.46 -16.24
CA ASP A 126 -7.81 -5.28 -17.41
C ASP A 126 -6.98 -4.92 -18.67
N GLN A 127 -6.41 -3.71 -18.70
CA GLN A 127 -5.48 -3.26 -19.73
C GLN A 127 -4.03 -3.72 -19.48
N HIS A 128 -3.74 -4.36 -18.35
CA HIS A 128 -2.44 -4.96 -18.07
C HIS A 128 -2.12 -6.05 -19.12
N GLU A 129 -0.85 -6.17 -19.53
CA GLU A 129 -0.46 -7.10 -20.62
C GLU A 129 -0.89 -8.54 -20.31
N TRP A 130 -0.74 -8.98 -19.06
CA TRP A 130 -1.12 -10.33 -18.66
C TRP A 130 -2.61 -10.60 -18.85
N PHE A 131 -3.49 -9.67 -18.49
CA PHE A 131 -4.94 -9.90 -18.60
C PHE A 131 -5.40 -9.87 -20.04
N LYS A 132 -4.94 -8.88 -20.84
CA LYS A 132 -5.23 -8.82 -22.28
C LYS A 132 -4.84 -10.11 -22.99
N ARG A 133 -3.68 -10.66 -22.65
CA ARG A 133 -3.21 -11.93 -23.22
C ARG A 133 -3.96 -13.14 -22.66
N ALA A 134 -4.33 -13.15 -21.39
CA ALA A 134 -5.18 -14.20 -20.82
C ALA A 134 -6.52 -14.31 -21.56
N LEU A 135 -7.13 -13.18 -21.93
CA LEU A 135 -8.35 -13.15 -22.73
C LEU A 135 -8.09 -13.60 -24.19
N ALA A 136 -7.03 -13.07 -24.82
CA ALA A 136 -6.72 -13.38 -26.22
C ALA A 136 -6.30 -14.84 -26.45
N GLU A 137 -5.56 -15.43 -25.50
CA GLU A 137 -5.09 -16.82 -25.58
C GLU A 137 -6.15 -17.83 -25.13
N GLY A 138 -7.11 -17.43 -24.29
CA GLY A 138 -8.27 -18.25 -23.91
C GLY A 138 -7.97 -19.34 -22.87
N PRO A 139 -8.90 -20.30 -22.68
CA PRO A 139 -8.79 -21.37 -21.70
C PRO A 139 -7.55 -22.26 -21.94
N GLY A 140 -6.86 -22.62 -20.85
CA GLY A 140 -5.62 -23.41 -20.90
C GLY A 140 -4.34 -22.60 -21.10
N SER A 141 -4.43 -21.27 -21.24
CA SER A 141 -3.25 -20.40 -21.19
C SER A 141 -2.70 -20.29 -19.76
N PRO A 142 -1.38 -20.44 -19.55
CA PRO A 142 -0.75 -20.15 -18.26
C PRO A 142 -0.88 -18.68 -17.82
N LEU A 143 -1.17 -17.75 -18.74
CA LEU A 143 -1.44 -16.36 -18.38
C LEU A 143 -2.80 -16.19 -17.73
N ARG A 144 -3.76 -17.02 -18.14
CA ARG A 144 -5.12 -17.03 -17.57
C ARG A 144 -5.12 -17.55 -16.13
N GLU A 145 -4.23 -18.50 -15.82
CA GLU A 145 -4.04 -19.03 -14.46
C GLU A 145 -3.47 -18.00 -13.46
N ARG A 146 -2.94 -16.86 -13.94
CA ARG A 146 -2.47 -15.75 -13.09
C ARG A 146 -3.61 -14.90 -12.51
N TYR A 147 -4.84 -15.16 -12.94
CA TYR A 147 -6.05 -14.51 -12.44
C TYR A 147 -7.06 -15.58 -12.00
N HIS A 148 -8.08 -15.18 -11.25
CA HIS A 148 -9.14 -16.08 -10.84
C HIS A 148 -10.21 -16.21 -11.93
N PHE A 149 -10.00 -17.10 -12.90
CA PHE A 149 -11.04 -17.55 -13.83
C PHE A 149 -11.74 -18.81 -13.31
N ARG A 150 -13.07 -18.83 -13.34
CA ARG A 150 -13.88 -19.98 -12.89
C ARG A 150 -15.08 -20.23 -13.80
N PRO A 151 -15.47 -21.50 -14.02
CA PRO A 151 -16.72 -21.80 -14.70
C PRO A 151 -17.90 -21.27 -13.88
N GLY A 152 -18.91 -20.74 -14.58
CA GLY A 152 -20.16 -20.31 -13.96
C GLY A 152 -21.05 -21.47 -13.52
N LYS A 153 -22.02 -21.17 -12.66
CA LYS A 153 -23.14 -22.07 -12.29
C LYS A 153 -24.27 -21.97 -13.33
N GLY A 154 -25.25 -22.89 -13.28
CA GLY A 154 -26.38 -22.93 -14.22
C GLY A 154 -26.19 -23.88 -15.40
N ALA A 155 -27.23 -24.07 -16.22
CA ALA A 155 -27.20 -25.07 -17.29
C ALA A 155 -26.25 -24.68 -18.44
N ALA A 156 -26.02 -23.39 -18.62
CA ALA A 156 -25.13 -22.81 -19.62
C ALA A 156 -24.04 -21.93 -18.98
N GLY A 157 -23.76 -22.08 -17.68
CA GLY A 157 -22.78 -21.27 -16.95
C GLY A 157 -23.17 -19.80 -16.81
N GLU A 158 -24.47 -19.50 -16.89
CA GLU A 158 -25.04 -18.14 -16.90
C GLU A 158 -25.08 -17.45 -15.54
N LEU A 159 -24.82 -18.18 -14.46
CA LEU A 159 -24.75 -17.65 -13.10
C LEU A 159 -23.28 -17.57 -12.65
N PRO A 160 -22.92 -16.60 -11.80
CA PRO A 160 -21.56 -16.49 -11.29
C PRO A 160 -21.15 -17.72 -10.45
N PRO A 161 -19.85 -17.96 -10.27
CA PRO A 161 -19.32 -19.09 -9.49
C PRO A 161 -19.78 -19.10 -8.02
N ASN A 162 -19.96 -17.93 -7.42
CA ASN A 162 -20.50 -17.75 -6.07
C ASN A 162 -21.29 -16.44 -5.95
N ASP A 163 -21.84 -16.18 -4.77
CA ASP A 163 -22.63 -14.99 -4.44
C ASP A 163 -21.80 -13.77 -3.98
N TRP A 164 -20.48 -13.76 -4.22
CA TRP A 164 -19.64 -12.62 -3.83
C TRP A 164 -20.03 -11.35 -4.59
N GLU A 165 -20.07 -10.25 -3.86
CA GLU A 165 -20.31 -8.92 -4.39
C GLU A 165 -19.01 -8.12 -4.49
N SER A 166 -18.96 -7.21 -5.46
CA SER A 166 -17.92 -6.20 -5.55
C SER A 166 -18.11 -5.19 -4.42
N ILE A 167 -16.99 -4.71 -3.88
CA ILE A 167 -16.95 -3.61 -2.91
C ILE A 167 -17.52 -2.31 -3.50
N PHE A 168 -17.46 -2.14 -4.83
CA PHE A 168 -18.08 -1.02 -5.56
C PHE A 168 -19.54 -1.30 -5.98
N GLY A 169 -20.07 -2.46 -5.59
CA GLY A 169 -21.45 -2.87 -5.83
C GLY A 169 -21.64 -3.75 -7.07
N GLY A 170 -22.68 -4.59 -7.01
CA GLY A 170 -22.94 -5.60 -8.03
C GLY A 170 -22.11 -6.88 -7.83
N PRO A 171 -22.20 -7.86 -8.74
CA PRO A 171 -21.46 -9.11 -8.62
C PRO A 171 -19.94 -8.89 -8.69
N ALA A 172 -19.16 -9.64 -7.92
CA ALA A 172 -17.69 -9.66 -8.00
C ALA A 172 -17.16 -10.44 -9.22
N TRP A 173 -18.02 -10.81 -10.16
CA TRP A 173 -17.69 -11.70 -11.26
C TRP A 173 -18.23 -11.14 -12.57
N THR A 174 -17.37 -11.08 -13.58
CA THR A 174 -17.74 -10.72 -14.94
C THR A 174 -17.48 -11.88 -15.89
N ARG A 175 -18.48 -12.22 -16.71
CA ARG A 175 -18.38 -13.30 -17.70
C ARG A 175 -17.66 -12.82 -18.94
N VAL A 176 -16.67 -13.57 -19.39
CA VAL A 176 -15.97 -13.26 -20.65
C VAL A 176 -16.68 -13.85 -21.85
N THR A 177 -16.42 -13.26 -23.01
CA THR A 177 -16.66 -13.92 -24.30
C THR A 177 -15.32 -14.45 -24.79
N GLU A 178 -15.24 -15.75 -25.07
CA GLU A 178 -14.01 -16.36 -25.55
C GLU A 178 -13.65 -15.89 -26.97
N PRO A 179 -12.40 -16.08 -27.43
CA PRO A 179 -11.98 -15.66 -28.77
C PRO A 179 -12.82 -16.23 -29.92
N ASP A 180 -13.48 -17.37 -29.70
CA ASP A 180 -14.39 -18.00 -30.67
C ASP A 180 -15.82 -17.44 -30.64
N GLY A 181 -16.09 -16.44 -29.80
CA GLY A 181 -17.38 -15.79 -29.64
C GLY A 181 -18.35 -16.52 -28.70
N THR A 182 -17.94 -17.63 -28.08
CA THR A 182 -18.80 -18.38 -27.16
C THR A 182 -18.75 -17.79 -25.74
N PRO A 183 -19.84 -17.91 -24.95
CA PRO A 183 -19.84 -17.50 -23.55
C PRO A 183 -18.82 -18.31 -22.73
N GLY A 184 -17.85 -17.62 -22.14
CA GLY A 184 -16.72 -18.21 -21.43
C GLY A 184 -16.91 -18.36 -19.93
N GLU A 185 -15.77 -18.49 -19.26
CA GLU A 185 -15.65 -18.45 -17.80
C GLU A 185 -15.93 -17.05 -17.23
N TRP A 186 -16.02 -16.97 -15.91
CA TRP A 186 -16.11 -15.72 -15.17
C TRP A 186 -14.76 -15.39 -14.56
N TYR A 187 -14.33 -14.13 -14.60
CA TYR A 187 -13.18 -13.67 -13.84
C TYR A 187 -13.62 -12.90 -12.61
N LEU A 188 -12.87 -13.07 -11.51
CA LEU A 188 -13.10 -12.35 -10.26
C LEU A 188 -12.57 -10.92 -10.35
N HIS A 189 -13.34 -9.99 -9.81
CA HIS A 189 -12.93 -8.64 -9.48
C HIS A 189 -13.62 -8.21 -8.18
N LEU A 190 -12.87 -8.00 -7.12
CA LEU A 190 -13.43 -7.52 -5.84
C LEU A 190 -13.81 -6.04 -5.88
N PHE A 191 -13.29 -5.30 -6.86
CA PHE A 191 -13.55 -3.88 -7.07
C PHE A 191 -14.23 -3.67 -8.44
N ALA A 192 -13.76 -2.74 -9.27
CA ALA A 192 -14.32 -2.52 -10.59
C ALA A 192 -14.08 -3.74 -11.52
N PRO A 193 -14.95 -4.00 -12.52
CA PRO A 193 -14.69 -5.01 -13.55
C PRO A 193 -13.35 -4.84 -14.27
N GLU A 194 -12.84 -3.62 -14.34
CA GLU A 194 -11.54 -3.24 -14.88
C GLU A 194 -10.36 -3.62 -13.95
N GLN A 195 -10.62 -4.17 -12.76
CA GLN A 195 -9.63 -4.59 -11.76
C GLN A 195 -9.69 -6.12 -11.50
N PRO A 196 -9.35 -6.96 -12.49
CA PRO A 196 -9.29 -8.41 -12.31
C PRO A 196 -8.30 -8.82 -11.21
N ASP A 197 -8.79 -9.65 -10.28
CA ASP A 197 -8.02 -10.15 -9.14
C ASP A 197 -6.93 -11.14 -9.58
N LEU A 198 -5.71 -10.90 -9.10
CA LEU A 198 -4.57 -11.76 -9.31
C LEU A 198 -4.69 -13.03 -8.45
N ASN A 199 -4.29 -14.16 -9.04
CA ASN A 199 -4.21 -15.44 -8.36
C ASN A 199 -2.83 -15.63 -7.72
N TRP A 200 -2.73 -15.30 -6.43
CA TRP A 200 -1.48 -15.39 -5.66
C TRP A 200 -0.98 -16.82 -5.40
N GLU A 201 -1.78 -17.85 -5.69
CA GLU A 201 -1.31 -19.24 -5.68
C GLU A 201 -0.40 -19.54 -6.89
N HIS A 202 -0.52 -18.76 -7.97
CA HIS A 202 0.32 -18.94 -9.15
C HIS A 202 1.71 -18.32 -8.92
N PRO A 203 2.81 -19.09 -9.01
CA PRO A 203 4.14 -18.65 -8.59
C PRO A 203 4.65 -17.41 -9.35
N ALA A 204 4.28 -17.26 -10.62
CA ALA A 204 4.66 -16.09 -11.43
C ALA A 204 4.12 -14.77 -10.88
N VAL A 205 2.99 -14.76 -10.16
CA VAL A 205 2.46 -13.55 -9.51
C VAL A 205 3.40 -13.13 -8.38
N GLY A 206 3.79 -14.08 -7.52
CA GLY A 206 4.78 -13.83 -6.47
C GLY A 206 6.13 -13.38 -7.03
N ASP A 207 6.64 -14.02 -8.10
CA ASP A 207 7.89 -13.61 -8.76
C ASP A 207 7.84 -12.18 -9.29
N GLU A 208 6.73 -11.80 -9.93
CA GLU A 208 6.56 -10.47 -10.51
C GLU A 208 6.58 -9.38 -9.46
N PHE A 209 5.82 -9.53 -8.38
CA PHE A 209 5.80 -8.51 -7.32
C PHE A 209 7.13 -8.41 -6.59
N ARG A 210 7.88 -9.52 -6.43
CA ARG A 210 9.27 -9.44 -5.92
C ARG A 210 10.17 -8.62 -6.84
N SER A 211 9.94 -8.67 -8.16
CA SER A 211 10.66 -7.88 -9.14
C SER A 211 10.22 -6.41 -9.14
N ILE A 212 8.91 -6.13 -9.03
CA ILE A 212 8.36 -4.76 -8.91
C ILE A 212 8.93 -4.07 -7.67
N LEU A 213 8.91 -4.74 -6.52
CA LEU A 213 9.48 -4.23 -5.28
C LEU A 213 10.96 -3.84 -5.47
N ARG A 214 11.77 -4.71 -6.06
CA ARG A 214 13.19 -4.44 -6.32
C ARG A 214 13.40 -3.29 -7.28
N PHE A 215 12.59 -3.18 -8.33
CA PHE A 215 12.67 -2.07 -9.27
C PHE A 215 12.55 -0.71 -8.57
N TRP A 216 11.51 -0.52 -7.75
CA TRP A 216 11.31 0.74 -7.03
C TRP A 216 12.33 0.95 -5.92
N LEU A 217 12.74 -0.11 -5.21
CA LEU A 217 13.81 -0.04 -4.20
C LEU A 217 15.17 0.34 -4.81
N ASP A 218 15.48 -0.16 -6.01
CA ASP A 218 16.70 0.19 -6.74
C ASP A 218 16.66 1.64 -7.25
N MET A 219 15.48 2.19 -7.52
CA MET A 219 15.29 3.63 -7.76
C MET A 219 15.36 4.50 -6.49
N GLY A 220 15.36 3.87 -5.31
CA GLY A 220 15.60 4.57 -4.04
C GLY A 220 14.35 4.87 -3.21
N VAL A 221 13.19 4.28 -3.49
CA VAL A 221 12.05 4.44 -2.56
C VAL A 221 12.39 3.89 -1.17
N ASP A 222 11.88 4.54 -0.14
CA ASP A 222 12.13 4.20 1.26
C ASP A 222 11.10 3.22 1.83
N GLY A 223 10.03 2.92 1.09
CA GLY A 223 9.06 1.92 1.49
C GLY A 223 7.85 1.86 0.56
N PHE A 224 6.91 1.00 0.93
CA PHE A 224 5.65 0.84 0.21
C PHE A 224 4.47 0.87 1.18
N ARG A 225 3.40 1.58 0.79
CA ARG A 225 2.07 1.32 1.34
C ARG A 225 1.45 0.22 0.49
N ILE A 226 0.93 -0.83 1.11
CA ILE A 226 0.36 -1.98 0.42
C ILE A 226 -1.15 -1.84 0.47
N ASP A 227 -1.74 -1.47 -0.66
CA ASP A 227 -3.18 -1.43 -0.88
C ASP A 227 -3.81 -2.81 -0.70
N VAL A 228 -4.94 -2.85 0.00
CA VAL A 228 -5.73 -4.07 0.22
C VAL A 228 -4.83 -5.26 0.61
N ALA A 229 -3.92 -5.03 1.57
CA ALA A 229 -2.93 -6.02 2.02
C ALA A 229 -3.56 -7.31 2.59
N HIS A 230 -4.85 -7.26 2.87
CA HIS A 230 -5.62 -8.39 3.36
C HIS A 230 -6.25 -9.21 2.22
N GLY A 231 -6.21 -8.78 0.96
CA GLY A 231 -6.92 -9.43 -0.15
C GLY A 231 -6.15 -10.43 -0.98
N LEU A 232 -4.85 -10.61 -0.78
CA LEU A 232 -4.04 -11.40 -1.71
C LEU A 232 -4.45 -12.88 -1.78
N VAL A 233 -4.95 -13.45 -0.68
CA VAL A 233 -5.34 -14.87 -0.58
C VAL A 233 -6.84 -15.00 -0.36
N LYS A 234 -7.46 -15.88 -1.16
CA LYS A 234 -8.89 -16.17 -1.11
C LYS A 234 -9.12 -17.54 -0.47
N ALA A 235 -10.25 -17.74 0.21
CA ALA A 235 -10.57 -19.00 0.88
C ALA A 235 -10.70 -20.15 -0.13
N GLU A 236 -10.18 -21.32 0.25
CA GLU A 236 -10.21 -22.50 -0.60
C GLU A 236 -11.65 -22.85 -1.01
N GLY A 237 -11.84 -23.13 -2.30
CA GLY A 237 -13.15 -23.46 -2.86
C GLY A 237 -14.07 -22.25 -3.13
N LEU A 238 -13.64 -21.03 -2.76
CA LEU A 238 -14.39 -19.78 -2.99
C LEU A 238 -15.86 -19.86 -2.52
N PRO A 239 -16.10 -20.20 -1.23
CA PRO A 239 -17.43 -20.50 -0.73
C PRO A 239 -18.37 -19.29 -0.82
N ASP A 240 -19.65 -19.56 -1.02
CA ASP A 240 -20.71 -18.53 -0.93
C ASP A 240 -20.70 -17.88 0.48
N LEU A 241 -20.94 -16.56 0.54
CA LEU A 241 -21.10 -15.78 1.76
C LEU A 241 -22.41 -16.11 2.49
N GLY A 242 -23.49 -16.34 1.73
CA GLY A 242 -24.81 -16.64 2.27
C GLY A 242 -25.56 -15.43 2.86
N SER A 243 -25.05 -14.21 2.68
CA SER A 243 -25.71 -12.96 3.10
C SER A 243 -26.20 -12.17 1.88
N ALA A 244 -27.43 -11.63 1.96
CA ALA A 244 -28.03 -10.83 0.89
C ALA A 244 -27.85 -9.30 1.09
N GLU A 245 -26.96 -8.88 2.00
CA GLU A 245 -26.69 -7.46 2.25
C GLU A 245 -25.45 -7.01 1.47
N GLN A 246 -25.54 -5.79 0.92
CA GLN A 246 -24.46 -5.20 0.17
C GLN A 246 -23.21 -5.03 1.04
N LEU A 247 -22.07 -5.52 0.54
CA LEU A 247 -20.78 -5.37 1.20
C LEU A 247 -20.43 -3.88 1.35
N LYS A 248 -19.88 -3.52 2.52
CA LYS A 248 -19.36 -2.17 2.78
C LYS A 248 -17.85 -2.20 2.75
N LEU A 249 -17.24 -1.20 2.11
CA LEU A 249 -15.80 -0.95 2.16
C LEU A 249 -15.29 -0.83 3.61
N LEU A 250 -16.11 -0.29 4.51
CA LEU A 250 -15.78 -0.01 5.92
C LEU A 250 -16.28 -1.10 6.90
N GLY A 251 -16.33 -2.37 6.46
CA GLY A 251 -16.79 -3.49 7.29
C GLY A 251 -15.68 -4.17 8.10
N ASN A 252 -16.04 -4.72 9.27
CA ASN A 252 -15.16 -5.58 10.10
C ASN A 252 -15.58 -7.07 10.04
N ASP A 253 -16.41 -7.42 9.07
CA ASP A 253 -16.94 -8.76 8.93
C ASP A 253 -15.87 -9.71 8.37
N VAL A 254 -15.89 -10.96 8.84
CA VAL A 254 -14.97 -12.00 8.35
C VAL A 254 -15.43 -12.46 6.97
N MET A 255 -14.63 -12.16 5.94
CA MET A 255 -14.95 -12.48 4.54
C MET A 255 -14.07 -13.61 4.00
N PRO A 256 -14.59 -14.45 3.09
CA PRO A 256 -13.80 -15.52 2.47
C PRO A 256 -12.78 -15.00 1.45
N PHE A 257 -12.85 -13.74 1.02
CA PHE A 257 -11.90 -13.14 0.07
C PHE A 257 -10.88 -12.19 0.70
N PHE A 258 -10.96 -11.97 2.02
CA PHE A 258 -10.06 -11.10 2.76
C PHE A 258 -9.49 -11.80 4.01
N ASP A 259 -8.34 -11.31 4.47
CA ASP A 259 -7.66 -11.66 5.74
C ASP A 259 -7.49 -13.17 5.96
N GLN A 260 -7.22 -13.91 4.88
CA GLN A 260 -6.89 -15.32 4.96
C GLN A 260 -5.45 -15.49 5.46
N ASP A 261 -5.18 -16.45 6.34
CA ASP A 261 -3.86 -16.63 6.97
C ASP A 261 -2.68 -16.79 5.98
N GLY A 262 -2.96 -17.23 4.75
CA GLY A 262 -1.96 -17.36 3.69
C GLY A 262 -1.25 -16.05 3.34
N VAL A 263 -1.88 -14.88 3.53
CA VAL A 263 -1.26 -13.57 3.23
C VAL A 263 0.02 -13.34 4.05
N HIS A 264 0.05 -13.82 5.30
CA HIS A 264 1.20 -13.65 6.19
C HIS A 264 2.46 -14.37 5.65
N ALA A 265 2.30 -15.48 4.94
CA ALA A 265 3.44 -16.17 4.32
C ALA A 265 4.05 -15.33 3.18
N ILE A 266 3.22 -14.61 2.43
CA ILE A 266 3.67 -13.69 1.38
C ILE A 266 4.45 -12.53 1.99
N TYR A 267 3.93 -11.92 3.06
CA TYR A 267 4.58 -10.78 3.71
C TYR A 267 5.89 -11.12 4.40
N ARG A 268 6.02 -12.32 4.99
CA ARG A 268 7.33 -12.79 5.47
C ARG A 268 8.36 -12.89 4.36
N GLN A 269 7.96 -13.35 3.17
CA GLN A 269 8.88 -13.39 2.01
C GLN A 269 9.23 -11.99 1.52
N TRP A 270 8.28 -11.05 1.54
CA TRP A 270 8.56 -9.67 1.15
C TRP A 270 9.47 -8.97 2.16
N ARG A 271 9.32 -9.27 3.45
CA ARG A 271 10.16 -8.68 4.49
C ARG A 271 11.64 -8.96 4.25
N THR A 272 12.00 -10.17 3.82
CA THR A 272 13.42 -10.49 3.51
C THR A 272 13.98 -9.60 2.40
N ILE A 273 13.15 -9.11 1.48
CA ILE A 273 13.55 -8.18 0.42
C ILE A 273 13.94 -6.84 1.02
N LEU A 274 13.12 -6.26 1.91
CA LEU A 274 13.48 -4.98 2.54
C LEU A 274 14.74 -5.10 3.39
N ASP A 275 14.93 -6.24 4.07
CA ASP A 275 16.13 -6.50 4.87
C ASP A 275 17.42 -6.53 4.01
N GLU A 276 17.34 -6.98 2.74
CA GLU A 276 18.46 -6.89 1.78
C GLU A 276 18.85 -5.44 1.44
N TYR A 277 17.91 -4.48 1.56
CA TYR A 277 18.13 -3.07 1.24
C TYR A 277 18.43 -2.21 2.49
N ALA A 278 18.09 -2.67 3.69
CA ALA A 278 18.22 -1.92 4.94
C ALA A 278 19.67 -1.51 5.32
N ASN A 279 20.68 -2.17 4.74
CA ASN A 279 22.10 -1.88 5.00
C ASN A 279 22.85 -1.29 3.80
N LYS A 280 22.13 -0.87 2.74
CA LYS A 280 22.76 -0.22 1.59
C LYS A 280 23.20 1.20 1.96
N MET A 281 24.33 1.61 1.41
CA MET A 281 24.84 2.98 1.52
C MET A 281 24.45 3.74 0.25
N GLU A 282 23.89 4.94 0.40
CA GLU A 282 23.57 5.83 -0.72
C GLU A 282 24.41 7.11 -0.63
N PRO A 283 24.78 7.73 -1.76
CA PRO A 283 25.41 9.05 -1.76
C PRO A 283 24.49 10.07 -1.06
N GLU A 284 25.05 10.92 -0.20
CA GLU A 284 24.29 11.98 0.48
C GLU A 284 23.71 13.07 -0.46
N GLY A 285 24.04 13.02 -1.75
CA GLY A 285 23.48 13.85 -2.80
C GLY A 285 24.37 13.90 -4.05
N PRO A 286 23.94 14.58 -5.13
CA PRO A 286 24.70 14.66 -6.38
C PRO A 286 26.05 15.40 -6.26
N SER A 287 26.28 16.17 -5.19
CA SER A 287 27.52 16.93 -4.93
C SER A 287 28.32 16.42 -3.72
N SER A 288 27.92 15.31 -3.10
CA SER A 288 28.60 14.79 -1.92
C SER A 288 29.81 13.96 -2.33
N GLU A 289 30.94 14.61 -2.63
CA GLU A 289 32.24 13.94 -2.83
C GLU A 289 32.58 13.03 -1.63
N GLY A 290 32.29 11.74 -1.76
CA GLY A 290 32.67 10.70 -0.80
C GLY A 290 31.85 10.62 0.49
N ARG A 291 30.74 11.36 0.66
CA ARG A 291 29.83 11.14 1.80
C ARG A 291 28.68 10.22 1.43
N TRP A 292 28.54 9.16 2.23
CA TRP A 292 27.55 8.11 2.09
C TRP A 292 26.67 8.13 3.33
N ARG A 293 25.34 8.16 3.13
CA ARG A 293 24.39 7.95 4.21
C ARG A 293 23.96 6.50 4.25
N GLU A 294 23.74 6.01 5.46
CA GLU A 294 22.89 4.83 5.65
C GLU A 294 21.49 5.22 5.17
N THR A 295 20.91 4.39 4.31
CA THR A 295 19.55 4.59 3.80
C THR A 295 18.50 4.49 4.90
N GLY A 296 18.82 3.91 6.06
CA GLY A 296 17.84 3.56 7.09
C GLY A 296 17.01 2.35 6.66
N GLY A 297 16.24 1.78 7.58
CA GLY A 297 15.34 0.68 7.26
C GLY A 297 14.32 1.07 6.17
N ARG A 298 14.03 0.15 5.25
CA ARG A 298 12.91 0.26 4.32
C ARG A 298 11.65 -0.26 5.01
N ILE A 299 10.48 0.28 4.67
CA ILE A 299 9.24 -0.14 5.34
C ILE A 299 8.15 -0.64 4.42
N PHE A 300 7.26 -1.43 5.02
CA PHE A 300 5.94 -1.70 4.50
C PHE A 300 4.89 -1.15 5.46
N VAL A 301 3.88 -0.49 4.91
CA VAL A 301 2.70 -0.02 5.63
C VAL A 301 1.49 -0.78 5.08
N ALA A 302 0.87 -1.62 5.89
CA ALA A 302 -0.28 -2.43 5.49
C ALA A 302 -1.55 -1.60 5.48
N GLU A 303 -2.27 -1.57 4.36
CA GLU A 303 -3.68 -1.22 4.35
C GLU A 303 -4.53 -2.49 4.51
N ALA A 304 -4.91 -2.80 5.74
CA ALA A 304 -5.63 -4.01 6.08
C ALA A 304 -6.88 -3.71 6.92
N TRP A 305 -8.05 -3.91 6.35
CA TRP A 305 -9.32 -3.87 7.06
C TRP A 305 -9.55 -5.23 7.71
N THR A 306 -9.26 -5.33 9.01
CA THR A 306 -9.40 -6.58 9.75
C THR A 306 -10.51 -6.48 10.80
N PRO A 307 -11.12 -7.62 11.20
CA PRO A 307 -12.21 -7.63 12.16
C PRO A 307 -11.87 -7.00 13.52
N THR A 308 -10.62 -7.09 13.96
CA THR A 308 -10.17 -6.59 15.26
C THR A 308 -8.74 -6.06 15.22
N VAL A 309 -8.39 -5.21 16.18
CA VAL A 309 -7.03 -4.67 16.32
C VAL A 309 -6.00 -5.79 16.53
N GLU A 310 -6.35 -6.86 17.27
CA GLU A 310 -5.48 -8.02 17.48
C GLU A 310 -5.20 -8.75 16.17
N ARG A 311 -6.17 -8.76 15.25
CA ARG A 311 -5.98 -9.33 13.92
C ARG A 311 -5.07 -8.45 13.07
N THR A 312 -5.23 -7.12 13.11
CA THR A 312 -4.28 -6.17 12.51
C THR A 312 -2.85 -6.37 13.05
N ALA A 313 -2.68 -6.64 14.34
CA ALA A 313 -1.37 -6.85 14.95
C ALA A 313 -0.58 -8.03 14.35
N ASN A 314 -1.25 -9.00 13.70
CA ASN A 314 -0.57 -10.09 13.00
C ASN A 314 0.24 -9.61 11.80
N TYR A 315 -0.20 -8.57 11.10
CA TYR A 315 0.49 -8.02 9.92
C TYR A 315 1.80 -7.33 10.27
N VAL A 316 1.96 -6.87 11.51
CA VAL A 316 3.10 -6.08 11.99
C VAL A 316 3.99 -6.84 12.96
N ARG A 317 3.97 -8.18 12.88
CA ARG A 317 4.95 -9.02 13.58
C ARG A 317 6.37 -8.70 13.10
N PRO A 318 7.40 -8.94 13.92
CA PRO A 318 8.77 -8.53 13.61
C PRO A 318 9.32 -9.03 12.27
N ASP A 319 8.82 -10.16 11.75
CA ASP A 319 9.20 -10.81 10.49
C ASP A 319 8.24 -10.51 9.32
N GLU A 320 7.28 -9.59 9.50
CA GLU A 320 6.28 -9.21 8.49
C GLU A 320 6.40 -7.72 8.14
N LEU A 321 5.30 -6.97 8.15
CA LEU A 321 5.24 -5.55 7.79
C LEU A 321 5.63 -4.66 8.98
N HIS A 322 5.93 -3.39 8.72
CA HIS A 322 6.47 -2.50 9.75
C HIS A 322 5.36 -1.72 10.46
N GLN A 323 4.36 -1.31 9.68
CA GLN A 323 3.20 -0.55 10.14
C GLN A 323 1.94 -1.10 9.48
N ALA A 324 0.80 -0.78 10.06
CA ALA A 324 -0.52 -1.00 9.46
C ALA A 324 -1.39 0.23 9.74
N PHE A 325 -2.30 0.57 8.84
CA PHE A 325 -3.34 1.57 9.09
C PHE A 325 -4.21 1.13 10.28
N ASN A 326 -4.46 2.06 11.20
CA ASN A 326 -5.36 1.83 12.32
C ASN A 326 -6.79 2.26 11.97
N PHE A 327 -7.47 1.44 11.18
CA PHE A 327 -8.83 1.75 10.72
C PHE A 327 -9.89 1.72 11.82
N GLN A 328 -9.66 0.93 12.87
CA GLN A 328 -10.53 0.94 14.05
C GLN A 328 -10.51 2.32 14.71
N TYR A 329 -9.33 2.93 14.85
CA TYR A 329 -9.22 4.32 15.33
C TYR A 329 -9.88 5.31 14.35
N LEU A 330 -9.59 5.21 13.04
CA LEU A 330 -10.16 6.10 12.02
C LEU A 330 -11.70 6.09 12.02
N SER A 331 -12.30 4.92 12.23
CA SER A 331 -13.75 4.71 12.23
C SER A 331 -14.41 5.02 13.58
N THR A 332 -13.63 5.35 14.61
CA THR A 332 -14.17 5.67 15.93
C THR A 332 -14.83 7.05 15.90
N ALA A 333 -16.04 7.15 16.46
CA ALA A 333 -16.75 8.42 16.50
C ALA A 333 -15.99 9.45 17.37
N TRP A 334 -16.32 10.73 17.17
CA TRP A 334 -15.78 11.81 18.01
C TRP A 334 -16.41 11.78 19.42
N ASP A 335 -16.02 10.80 20.21
CA ASP A 335 -16.40 10.61 21.61
C ASP A 335 -15.15 10.27 22.45
N ALA A 336 -15.01 10.94 23.60
CA ALA A 336 -13.80 10.84 24.40
C ALA A 336 -13.60 9.45 25.05
N ALA A 337 -14.69 8.75 25.40
CA ALA A 337 -14.60 7.43 25.99
C ALA A 337 -14.29 6.38 24.94
N GLU A 338 -14.91 6.47 23.76
CA GLU A 338 -14.64 5.58 22.63
C GLU A 338 -13.20 5.75 22.12
N LEU A 339 -12.74 6.99 21.91
CA LEU A 339 -11.37 7.28 21.50
C LEU A 339 -10.35 6.74 22.50
N ARG A 340 -10.59 6.92 23.81
CA ARG A 340 -9.71 6.33 24.85
C ARG A 340 -9.69 4.81 24.76
N ALA A 341 -10.85 4.17 24.61
CA ALA A 341 -10.94 2.72 24.55
C ALA A 341 -10.17 2.15 23.35
N VAL A 342 -10.32 2.73 22.16
CA VAL A 342 -9.60 2.27 20.96
C VAL A 342 -8.10 2.56 21.02
N ILE A 343 -7.69 3.66 21.66
CA ILE A 343 -6.26 3.96 21.89
C ILE A 343 -5.66 2.89 22.81
N ASP A 344 -6.31 2.60 23.94
CA ASP A 344 -5.82 1.63 24.93
C ASP A 344 -5.76 0.22 24.30
N SER A 345 -6.79 -0.21 23.55
CA SER A 345 -6.81 -1.51 22.88
C SER A 345 -5.76 -1.61 21.76
N THR A 346 -5.55 -0.54 20.98
CA THR A 346 -4.49 -0.47 19.97
C THR A 346 -3.12 -0.69 20.60
N LEU A 347 -2.82 0.04 21.65
CA LEU A 347 -1.52 -0.06 22.33
C LEU A 347 -1.33 -1.42 23.01
N GLU A 348 -2.40 -2.03 23.54
CA GLU A 348 -2.34 -3.37 24.12
C GLU A 348 -2.08 -4.45 23.06
N ALA A 349 -2.74 -4.37 21.91
CA ALA A 349 -2.56 -5.34 20.82
C ALA A 349 -1.20 -5.25 20.12
N MET A 350 -0.64 -4.04 19.94
CA MET A 350 0.64 -3.84 19.26
C MET A 350 1.86 -4.15 20.13
N ARG A 351 1.73 -4.04 21.46
CA ARG A 351 2.84 -4.23 22.41
C ARG A 351 3.49 -5.63 22.34
N PRO A 352 2.74 -6.74 22.30
CA PRO A 352 3.33 -8.09 22.19
C PRO A 352 4.17 -8.32 20.94
N VAL A 353 3.84 -7.64 19.84
CA VAL A 353 4.57 -7.76 18.56
C VAL A 353 5.65 -6.69 18.39
N GLY A 354 5.74 -5.74 19.33
CA GLY A 354 6.78 -4.70 19.35
C GLY A 354 6.61 -3.64 18.24
N ALA A 355 5.44 -3.56 17.62
CA ALA A 355 5.13 -2.59 16.57
C ALA A 355 4.66 -1.25 17.16
N PRO A 356 4.95 -0.10 16.52
CA PRO A 356 4.29 1.16 16.83
C PRO A 356 2.82 1.12 16.39
N ALA A 357 1.98 1.87 17.08
CA ALA A 357 0.64 2.18 16.60
C ALA A 357 0.70 3.33 15.57
N THR A 358 -0.10 3.24 14.52
CA THR A 358 -0.34 4.38 13.62
C THR A 358 -1.62 5.11 14.05
N TRP A 359 -1.67 6.41 13.78
CA TRP A 359 -2.81 7.27 14.10
C TRP A 359 -3.18 8.05 12.84
N VAL A 360 -4.26 7.62 12.20
CA VAL A 360 -4.71 8.17 10.91
C VAL A 360 -6.10 8.76 11.13
N LEU A 361 -6.29 9.98 10.65
CA LEU A 361 -7.55 10.74 10.80
C LEU A 361 -8.30 10.91 9.47
N SER A 362 -7.64 10.69 8.35
CA SER A 362 -8.21 10.72 7.00
C SER A 362 -7.24 10.04 6.05
N ASN A 363 -7.75 9.61 4.91
CA ASN A 363 -6.97 9.23 3.75
C ASN A 363 -7.76 9.59 2.48
N HIS A 364 -7.32 9.16 1.31
CA HIS A 364 -8.07 9.40 0.07
C HIS A 364 -9.41 8.66 -0.05
N ASP A 365 -9.68 7.65 0.80
CA ASP A 365 -10.93 6.86 0.80
C ASP A 365 -11.94 7.31 1.87
N VAL A 366 -11.48 8.05 2.90
CA VAL A 366 -12.26 8.41 4.12
C VAL A 366 -12.09 9.88 4.51
#